data_AF-A0AAV7ZA69-F1
#
_entry.id   AF-A0AAV7ZA69-F1
#
_cell.length_a   1.000
_cell.length_b   1.000
_cell.length_c   1.000
_cell.angle_alpha   90.00
_cell.angle_beta   90.00
_cell.angle_gamma   90.00
#
_symmetry.space_group_name_H-M   'P 1'
#
loop_
_entity.id
_entity.type
_entity.pdbx_description
1 polymer ?
#
loop_
_entity_poly.entity_id
_entity_poly.type
_entity_poly.pdbx_seq_one_letter_code
_entity_poly.pdbx_strand_id
1 'polypeptide(L)'
;MGTKSSKIQKTHKKKKSKNQKKKSPKSKISFKNASKKYFLPTYEIYPSIKWSQIRIKKLIQKKKLAPIFPPEDDPTETFSIECPICNYFFPITNMTNCCKKPICTECYLQILPFGIPNQPSSEQCPWCRHENFSVTYNENLRDKFEDEILLPQEEFDQKLELEKEASKNEREEFEKERSKTIRKLLEIKKKEEEEGEYEQLKIDQEKNEERVRIKQMFLDQKKNQERIDKNNTERIRQLENAPRDPNIFLTQFLSNSGILDQDRREQLLNFVLQVANQQEN
;
A
#
# COMPACT_ATOMS: atom_id res chain seq x y z
N MET A 1 109.71 38.02 -10.24
CA MET A 1 108.90 37.98 -9.01
C MET A 1 107.44 38.02 -9.41
N GLY A 2 106.76 36.87 -9.36
CA GLY A 2 105.36 36.75 -9.70
C GLY A 2 104.50 36.78 -8.44
N THR A 3 103.34 37.41 -8.52
CA THR A 3 102.21 37.13 -7.64
C THR A 3 100.96 36.97 -8.49
N LYS A 4 100.25 35.90 -8.17
CA LYS A 4 99.29 35.19 -9.00
C LYS A 4 97.90 35.79 -8.87
N SER A 5 97.25 35.95 -10.01
CA SER A 5 95.93 35.43 -10.37
C SER A 5 95.07 34.84 -9.24
N SER A 6 93.87 35.37 -9.05
CA SER A 6 92.72 34.62 -8.52
C SER A 6 91.39 35.27 -8.94
N LYS A 7 90.89 34.80 -10.09
CA LYS A 7 89.49 34.93 -10.53
C LYS A 7 88.60 34.19 -9.53
N ILE A 8 87.78 34.92 -8.78
CA ILE A 8 86.68 34.34 -8.01
C ILE A 8 85.44 34.33 -8.90
N GLN A 9 85.21 33.19 -9.54
CA GLN A 9 83.96 32.84 -10.21
C GLN A 9 82.92 32.51 -9.13
N LYS A 10 81.93 33.39 -8.92
CA LYS A 10 80.73 33.03 -8.16
C LYS A 10 79.82 32.18 -9.05
N THR A 11 79.82 30.88 -8.81
CA THR A 11 78.87 29.92 -9.39
C THR A 11 77.47 30.17 -8.80
N HIS A 12 76.61 30.90 -9.51
CA HIS A 12 75.18 30.85 -9.25
C HIS A 12 74.63 29.50 -9.74
N LYS A 13 74.38 28.58 -8.80
CA LYS A 13 73.53 27.40 -9.02
C LYS A 13 72.15 27.89 -9.48
N LYS A 14 71.89 27.85 -10.80
CA LYS A 14 70.53 27.91 -11.38
C LYS A 14 69.74 26.72 -10.83
N LYS A 15 68.94 26.93 -9.78
CA LYS A 15 67.82 26.03 -9.46
C LYS A 15 66.81 26.18 -10.60
N LYS A 16 66.89 25.28 -11.59
CA LYS A 16 65.82 25.07 -12.57
C LYS A 16 64.61 24.56 -11.80
N SER A 17 63.67 25.45 -11.47
CA SER A 17 62.33 25.05 -11.07
C SER A 17 61.70 24.36 -12.28
N LYS A 18 61.57 23.03 -12.20
CA LYS A 18 60.71 22.26 -13.10
C LYS A 18 59.27 22.68 -12.78
N ASN A 19 58.83 23.78 -13.39
CA ASN A 19 57.44 24.20 -13.33
C ASN A 19 56.66 23.22 -14.21
N GLN A 20 56.21 22.12 -13.61
CA GLN A 20 55.28 21.20 -14.23
C GLN A 20 54.02 22.00 -14.53
N LYS A 21 53.83 22.38 -15.80
CA LYS A 21 52.55 22.81 -16.33
C LYS A 21 51.59 21.63 -16.18
N LYS A 22 50.96 21.50 -15.00
CA LYS A 22 49.74 20.73 -14.82
C LYS A 22 48.69 21.44 -15.67
N LYS A 23 48.47 20.93 -16.88
CA LYS A 23 47.29 21.26 -17.68
C LYS A 23 46.09 20.90 -16.81
N SER A 24 45.38 21.91 -16.32
CA SER A 24 44.10 21.70 -15.66
C SER A 24 43.17 21.00 -16.66
N PRO A 25 42.43 19.96 -16.25
CA PRO A 25 41.42 19.37 -17.13
C PRO A 25 40.35 20.44 -17.31
N LYS A 26 40.15 20.91 -18.55
CA LYS A 26 38.95 21.65 -18.92
C LYS A 26 37.78 20.67 -18.84
N SER A 27 37.20 20.50 -17.65
CA SER A 27 35.88 19.90 -17.52
C SER A 27 34.90 20.83 -18.22
N LYS A 28 34.49 20.45 -19.43
CA LYS A 28 33.36 21.08 -20.10
C LYS A 28 32.10 20.70 -19.31
N ILE A 29 31.83 21.41 -18.22
CA ILE A 29 30.54 21.31 -17.53
C ILE A 29 29.51 21.84 -18.52
N SER A 30 28.69 20.91 -19.01
CA SER A 30 27.76 21.18 -20.08
C SER A 30 26.44 21.59 -19.46
N PHE A 31 25.94 22.77 -19.80
CA PHE A 31 24.63 23.30 -19.40
C PHE A 31 23.41 22.48 -19.87
N LYS A 32 23.63 21.25 -20.35
CA LYS A 32 22.56 20.30 -20.67
C LYS A 32 21.73 19.94 -19.43
N ASN A 33 22.31 20.08 -18.22
CA ASN A 33 21.70 19.64 -16.97
C ASN A 33 21.34 20.76 -15.97
N ALA A 34 21.61 22.04 -16.30
CA ALA A 34 21.21 23.16 -15.45
C ALA A 34 19.72 23.05 -15.07
N SER A 35 19.39 23.31 -13.80
CA SER A 35 18.04 23.10 -13.28
C SER A 35 17.01 23.83 -14.16
N LYS A 36 15.85 23.19 -14.40
CA LYS A 36 14.78 23.74 -15.27
C LYS A 36 14.35 25.15 -14.86
N LYS A 37 14.62 25.54 -13.60
CA LYS A 37 14.29 26.83 -12.98
C LYS A 37 14.89 28.03 -13.74
N TYR A 38 16.13 27.95 -14.21
CA TYR A 38 16.81 29.11 -14.81
C TYR A 38 16.53 29.33 -16.32
N PHE A 39 15.63 28.53 -16.89
CA PHE A 39 15.21 28.62 -18.29
C PHE A 39 13.79 29.12 -18.48
N LEU A 40 13.08 29.38 -17.38
CA LEU A 40 11.70 29.80 -17.35
C LEU A 40 11.61 31.20 -16.73
N PRO A 41 10.69 32.06 -17.19
CA PRO A 41 10.31 33.27 -16.51
C PRO A 41 9.96 33.00 -15.05
N THR A 42 10.35 33.93 -14.20
CA THR A 42 10.04 33.93 -12.77
C THR A 42 8.56 34.29 -12.57
N TYR A 43 8.04 35.16 -13.44
CA TYR A 43 6.75 35.85 -13.32
C TYR A 43 6.63 36.76 -12.09
N GLU A 44 7.75 37.04 -11.41
CA GLU A 44 7.79 37.94 -10.26
C GLU A 44 7.83 39.41 -10.72
N ILE A 45 8.47 39.69 -11.86
CA ILE A 45 8.56 41.04 -12.44
C ILE A 45 7.36 41.34 -13.36
N TYR A 46 6.92 40.36 -14.14
CA TYR A 46 5.83 40.51 -15.10
C TYR A 46 4.86 39.32 -15.03
N PRO A 47 3.53 39.56 -14.99
CA PRO A 47 2.55 38.49 -14.82
C PRO A 47 2.41 37.58 -16.06
N SER A 48 2.89 38.01 -17.22
CA SER A 48 2.86 37.20 -18.44
C SER A 48 3.94 37.62 -19.43
N ILE A 49 4.41 36.67 -20.24
CA ILE A 49 5.39 36.88 -21.30
C ILE A 49 4.87 36.25 -22.59
N LYS A 50 4.92 36.98 -23.71
CA LYS A 50 4.41 36.54 -25.02
C LYS A 50 5.27 35.48 -25.71
N TRP A 51 6.51 35.31 -25.26
CA TRP A 51 7.45 34.35 -25.82
C TRP A 51 7.13 32.90 -25.42
N SER A 52 7.32 31.97 -26.36
CA SER A 52 7.29 30.54 -26.07
C SER A 52 8.45 30.12 -25.17
N GLN A 53 8.13 29.41 -24.08
CA GLN A 53 9.10 28.86 -23.14
C GLN A 53 10.16 27.97 -23.79
N ILE A 54 9.74 27.17 -24.78
CA ILE A 54 10.65 26.31 -25.55
C ILE A 54 11.66 27.15 -26.33
N ARG A 55 11.23 28.30 -26.86
CA ARG A 55 12.09 29.21 -27.61
C ARG A 55 13.09 29.91 -26.69
N ILE A 56 12.64 30.43 -25.55
CA ILE A 56 13.50 31.05 -24.52
C ILE A 56 14.58 30.05 -24.09
N LYS A 57 14.16 28.84 -23.68
CA LYS A 57 15.08 27.76 -23.28
C LYS A 57 16.14 27.48 -24.34
N LYS A 58 15.75 27.32 -25.60
CA LYS A 58 16.69 27.10 -26.72
C LYS A 58 17.67 28.26 -26.90
N LEU A 59 17.26 29.50 -26.67
CA LEU A 59 18.12 30.68 -26.80
C LEU A 59 19.15 30.77 -25.68
N ILE A 60 18.74 30.51 -24.44
CA ILE A 60 19.64 30.44 -23.28
C ILE A 60 20.62 29.28 -23.43
N GLN A 61 20.14 28.09 -23.84
CA GLN A 61 21.01 26.93 -24.11
C GLN A 61 22.01 27.19 -25.24
N LYS A 62 21.62 27.95 -26.26
CA LYS A 62 22.51 28.43 -27.34
C LYS A 62 23.34 29.66 -26.93
N LYS A 63 23.28 30.08 -25.67
CA LYS A 63 24.00 31.23 -25.10
C LYS A 63 23.74 32.55 -25.83
N LYS A 64 22.57 32.67 -26.46
CA LYS A 64 22.13 33.92 -27.08
C LYS A 64 21.47 34.87 -26.08
N LEU A 65 21.03 34.34 -24.94
CA LEU A 65 20.47 35.09 -23.81
C LEU A 65 21.06 34.57 -22.50
N ALA A 66 21.14 35.45 -21.51
CA ALA A 66 21.48 35.11 -20.14
C ALA A 66 20.41 34.19 -19.52
N PRO A 67 20.76 33.29 -18.58
CA PRO A 67 19.79 32.56 -17.79
C PRO A 67 18.84 33.51 -17.04
N ILE A 68 17.65 33.02 -16.74
CA ILE A 68 16.66 33.77 -15.98
C ILE A 68 16.87 33.47 -14.50
N PHE A 69 17.21 34.50 -13.72
CA PHE A 69 17.37 34.42 -12.26
C PHE A 69 16.20 35.12 -11.57
N PRO A 70 15.78 34.65 -10.37
CA PRO A 70 14.89 35.42 -9.51
C PRO A 70 15.42 36.84 -9.28
N PRO A 71 14.55 37.87 -9.29
CA PRO A 71 14.94 39.22 -8.93
C PRO A 71 15.31 39.31 -7.44
N GLU A 72 16.36 40.09 -7.12
CA GLU A 72 16.69 40.47 -5.74
C GLU A 72 16.57 41.98 -5.58
N ASP A 73 15.93 42.43 -4.50
CA ASP A 73 15.69 43.85 -4.20
C ASP A 73 16.98 44.60 -3.83
N ASP A 74 17.91 43.93 -3.13
CA ASP A 74 19.13 44.51 -2.59
C ASP A 74 20.40 43.91 -3.21
N PRO A 75 21.48 44.69 -3.37
CA PRO A 75 22.74 44.18 -3.90
C PRO A 75 23.41 43.23 -2.91
N THR A 76 23.83 42.06 -3.39
CA THR A 76 24.61 41.07 -2.63
C THR A 76 25.94 40.76 -3.33
N GLU A 77 26.79 39.96 -2.69
CA GLU A 77 28.07 39.52 -3.30
C GLU A 77 27.84 38.78 -4.63
N THR A 78 26.76 38.00 -4.71
CA THR A 78 26.38 37.25 -5.91
C THR A 78 25.45 38.03 -6.84
N PHE A 79 24.52 38.84 -6.33
CA PHE A 79 23.57 39.65 -7.11
C PHE A 79 24.00 41.12 -7.07
N SER A 80 24.93 41.51 -7.93
CA SER A 80 25.54 42.85 -7.92
C SER A 80 25.23 43.69 -9.18
N ILE A 81 24.59 43.12 -10.19
CA ILE A 81 24.29 43.82 -11.45
C ILE A 81 22.84 44.28 -11.45
N GLU A 82 22.62 45.58 -11.34
CA GLU A 82 21.31 46.20 -11.41
C GLU A 82 20.77 46.21 -12.86
N CYS A 83 19.54 45.75 -13.06
CA CYS A 83 18.81 45.94 -14.31
C CYS A 83 18.06 47.28 -14.23
N PRO A 84 18.37 48.26 -15.08
CA PRO A 84 17.89 49.62 -14.90
C PRO A 84 16.42 49.80 -15.34
N ILE A 85 15.75 48.72 -15.81
CA ILE A 85 14.32 48.70 -16.16
C ILE A 85 13.46 48.35 -14.95
N CYS A 86 13.84 47.29 -14.24
CA CYS A 86 13.07 46.76 -13.13
C CYS A 86 13.71 47.07 -11.77
N ASN A 87 14.89 47.69 -11.76
CA ASN A 87 15.66 48.09 -10.58
C ASN A 87 16.03 46.94 -9.63
N TYR A 88 15.95 45.69 -10.11
CA TYR A 88 16.39 44.50 -9.38
C TYR A 88 17.83 44.14 -9.70
N PHE A 89 18.47 43.45 -8.76
CA PHE A 89 19.83 42.95 -8.89
C PHE A 89 19.84 41.50 -9.39
N PHE A 90 20.84 41.19 -10.21
CA PHE A 90 21.04 39.88 -10.81
C PHE A 90 22.52 39.50 -10.81
N PRO A 91 22.86 38.20 -10.79
CA PRO A 91 24.24 37.76 -10.87
C PRO A 91 24.82 37.97 -12.27
N ILE A 92 23.97 37.80 -13.28
CA ILE A 92 24.35 37.85 -14.69
C ILE A 92 23.18 38.44 -15.47
N THR A 93 23.46 39.35 -16.40
CA THR A 93 22.47 39.98 -17.28
C THR A 93 22.91 39.94 -18.75
N ASN A 94 22.00 40.29 -19.65
CA ASN A 94 22.36 40.57 -21.04
C ASN A 94 22.90 41.99 -21.15
N MET A 95 23.75 42.26 -22.14
CA MET A 95 24.25 43.60 -22.40
C MET A 95 23.62 44.16 -23.67
N THR A 96 23.04 45.35 -23.62
CA THR A 96 22.54 46.02 -24.82
C THR A 96 23.67 46.30 -25.79
N ASN A 97 23.45 46.11 -27.09
CA ASN A 97 24.51 46.26 -28.08
C ASN A 97 24.90 47.72 -28.30
N CYS A 98 23.93 48.64 -28.22
CA CYS A 98 24.11 50.07 -28.51
C CYS A 98 24.78 50.85 -27.37
N CYS A 99 24.24 50.79 -26.14
CA CYS A 99 24.72 51.60 -25.02
C CYS A 99 25.41 50.80 -23.90
N LYS A 100 25.58 49.48 -24.08
CA LYS A 100 26.23 48.58 -23.11
C LYS A 100 25.62 48.67 -21.71
N LYS A 101 24.29 48.81 -21.63
CA LYS A 101 23.56 48.73 -20.35
C LYS A 101 23.21 47.27 -20.05
N PRO A 102 23.31 46.84 -18.77
CA PRO A 102 22.83 45.52 -18.36
C PRO A 102 21.31 45.47 -18.45
N ILE A 103 20.75 44.33 -18.84
CA ILE A 103 19.31 44.10 -18.88
C ILE A 103 19.01 42.62 -18.57
N CYS A 104 18.13 42.37 -17.60
CA CYS A 104 17.72 41.01 -17.28
C CYS A 104 16.94 40.40 -18.46
N THR A 105 16.92 39.06 -18.52
CA THR A 105 16.29 38.37 -19.64
C THR A 105 14.79 38.63 -19.71
N GLU A 106 14.09 38.76 -18.57
CA GLU A 106 12.64 39.03 -18.56
C GLU A 106 12.31 40.41 -19.12
N CYS A 107 13.04 41.46 -18.73
CA CYS A 107 12.84 42.80 -19.29
C CYS A 107 13.16 42.86 -20.80
N TYR A 108 14.18 42.13 -21.25
CA TYR A 108 14.48 42.02 -22.68
C TYR A 108 13.31 41.39 -23.46
N LEU A 109 12.76 40.29 -22.95
CA LEU A 109 11.63 39.60 -23.58
C LEU A 109 10.37 40.46 -23.61
N GLN A 110 10.20 41.33 -22.61
CA GLN A 110 9.07 42.25 -22.52
C GLN A 110 9.16 43.40 -23.55
N ILE A 111 10.36 43.92 -23.80
CA ILE A 111 10.58 44.98 -24.81
C ILE A 111 10.43 44.41 -26.23
N LEU A 112 10.88 43.18 -26.47
CA LEU A 112 10.81 42.53 -27.77
C LEU A 112 9.86 41.35 -27.76
N PRO A 113 8.54 41.53 -27.57
CA PRO A 113 7.59 40.43 -27.38
C PRO A 113 7.53 39.45 -28.56
N PHE A 114 7.94 39.87 -29.76
CA PHE A 114 7.98 39.05 -30.97
C PHE A 114 9.37 39.01 -31.65
N GLY A 115 10.41 39.54 -30.99
CA GLY A 115 11.74 39.70 -31.59
C GLY A 115 12.47 38.39 -31.87
N ILE A 116 13.61 38.47 -32.55
CA ILE A 116 14.60 37.39 -32.68
C ILE A 116 15.91 37.91 -32.06
N PRO A 117 16.55 37.19 -31.11
CA PRO A 117 17.79 37.68 -30.52
C PRO A 117 18.90 37.76 -31.57
N ASN A 118 19.71 38.81 -31.49
CA ASN A 118 20.74 39.16 -32.45
C ASN A 118 20.22 39.54 -33.85
N GLN A 119 18.96 39.99 -33.95
CA GLN A 119 18.44 40.63 -35.15
C GLN A 119 17.94 42.04 -34.84
N PRO A 120 18.04 42.98 -35.80
CA PRO A 120 17.50 44.32 -35.65
C PRO A 120 15.99 44.25 -35.44
N SER A 121 15.51 44.81 -34.33
CA SER A 121 14.09 45.02 -34.08
C SER A 121 13.64 46.39 -34.62
N SER A 122 12.35 46.51 -34.94
CA SER A 122 11.70 47.82 -35.12
C SER A 122 11.69 48.67 -33.85
N GLU A 123 11.93 48.04 -32.69
CA GLU A 123 11.96 48.74 -31.40
C GLU A 123 13.27 49.51 -31.18
N GLN A 124 13.13 50.67 -30.55
CA GLN A 124 14.25 51.50 -30.09
C GLN A 124 14.72 51.05 -28.70
N CYS A 125 16.01 51.26 -28.41
CA CYS A 125 16.54 51.00 -27.08
C CYS A 125 15.86 51.91 -26.03
N PRO A 126 15.35 51.36 -24.92
CA PRO A 126 14.70 52.16 -23.87
C PRO A 126 15.65 53.13 -23.16
N TRP A 127 16.98 52.91 -23.23
CA TRP A 127 17.98 53.84 -22.66
C TRP A 127 18.35 54.97 -23.61
N CYS A 128 18.91 54.62 -24.77
CA CYS A 128 19.57 55.58 -25.64
C CYS A 128 18.78 55.89 -26.93
N ARG A 129 17.59 55.29 -27.09
CA ARG A 129 16.71 55.43 -28.26
C ARG A 129 17.33 55.00 -29.60
N HIS A 130 18.45 54.30 -29.58
CA HIS A 130 19.06 53.74 -30.78
C HIS A 130 18.10 52.73 -31.42
N GLU A 131 17.94 52.81 -32.75
CA GLU A 131 17.17 51.83 -33.53
C GLU A 131 17.80 50.43 -33.46
N ASN A 132 17.09 49.41 -33.92
CA ASN A 132 17.63 48.04 -33.99
C ASN A 132 18.04 47.48 -32.63
N PHE A 133 17.18 47.65 -31.61
CA PHE A 133 17.45 47.18 -30.25
C PHE A 133 17.78 45.68 -30.22
N SER A 134 18.97 45.37 -29.68
CA SER A 134 19.46 44.00 -29.54
C SER A 134 20.38 43.89 -28.34
N VAL A 135 20.53 42.66 -27.84
CA VAL A 135 21.37 42.34 -26.69
C VAL A 135 22.33 41.22 -27.02
N THR A 136 23.44 41.15 -26.30
CA THR A 136 24.39 40.04 -26.34
C THR A 136 24.63 39.53 -24.93
N TYR A 137 24.70 38.21 -24.77
CA TYR A 137 25.11 37.57 -23.52
C TYR A 137 26.62 37.31 -23.54
N ASN A 138 27.36 37.80 -22.54
CA ASN A 138 28.80 37.59 -22.43
C ASN A 138 29.09 36.32 -21.62
N GLU A 139 29.57 35.28 -22.31
CA GLU A 139 29.86 33.97 -21.73
C GLU A 139 31.01 33.99 -20.70
N ASN A 140 31.91 34.98 -20.75
CA ASN A 140 33.08 35.03 -19.84
C ASN A 140 32.69 35.38 -18.38
N LEU A 141 31.45 35.82 -18.15
CA LEU A 141 30.91 36.08 -16.81
C LEU A 141 30.32 34.80 -16.16
N ARG A 142 30.36 33.67 -16.87
CA ARG A 142 29.70 32.42 -16.51
C ARG A 142 30.57 31.49 -15.66
N ASP A 143 31.88 31.48 -15.93
CA ASP A 143 32.84 30.51 -15.35
C ASP A 143 33.01 30.62 -13.82
N LYS A 144 32.58 31.71 -13.19
CA LYS A 144 32.60 31.83 -11.71
C LYS A 144 31.30 31.40 -11.05
N PHE A 145 30.16 31.51 -11.74
CA PHE A 145 28.83 31.25 -11.18
C PHE A 145 28.35 29.81 -11.42
N GLU A 146 28.83 29.14 -12.47
CA GLU A 146 28.44 27.75 -12.78
C GLU A 146 28.88 26.74 -11.72
N ASP A 147 30.13 26.83 -11.28
CA ASP A 147 30.70 25.86 -10.35
C ASP A 147 30.12 26.01 -8.92
N GLU A 148 29.67 27.21 -8.55
CA GLU A 148 29.20 27.51 -7.19
C GLU A 148 27.69 27.28 -6.99
N ILE A 149 26.87 27.30 -8.04
CA ILE A 149 25.40 27.19 -7.92
C ILE A 149 24.82 25.93 -8.60
N LEU A 150 25.31 25.55 -9.78
CA LEU A 150 24.73 24.39 -10.50
C LEU A 150 25.14 23.06 -9.87
N LEU A 151 26.40 22.91 -9.46
CA LEU A 151 26.89 21.66 -8.88
C LEU A 151 26.18 21.32 -7.55
N PRO A 152 26.04 22.25 -6.58
CA PRO A 152 25.31 21.95 -5.35
C PRO A 152 23.83 21.64 -5.57
N GLN A 153 23.21 22.24 -6.58
CA GLN A 153 21.79 22.00 -6.86
C GLN A 153 21.54 20.65 -7.53
N GLU A 154 22.42 20.21 -8.45
CA GLU A 154 22.34 18.86 -9.02
C GLU A 154 22.57 17.78 -7.94
N GLU A 155 23.51 17.99 -7.02
CA GLU A 155 23.75 17.08 -5.89
C GLU A 155 22.53 17.02 -4.95
N PHE A 156 21.93 18.18 -4.65
CA PHE A 156 20.71 18.26 -3.85
C PHE A 156 19.53 17.53 -4.50
N ASP A 157 19.30 17.78 -5.79
CA ASP A 157 18.21 17.15 -6.55
C ASP A 157 18.40 15.62 -6.62
N GLN A 158 19.62 15.13 -6.87
CA GLN A 158 19.93 13.70 -6.85
C GLN A 158 19.68 13.07 -5.48
N LYS A 159 20.12 13.74 -4.41
CA LYS A 159 19.91 13.26 -3.04
C LYS A 159 18.42 13.15 -2.71
N LEU A 160 17.64 14.16 -3.11
CA LEU A 160 16.19 14.17 -2.91
C LEU A 160 15.49 13.05 -3.71
N GLU A 161 15.97 12.76 -4.92
CA GLU A 161 15.41 11.69 -5.76
C GLU A 161 15.71 10.30 -5.18
N LEU A 162 16.94 10.08 -4.71
CA LEU A 162 17.34 8.85 -4.00
C LEU A 162 16.51 8.63 -2.73
N GLU A 163 16.26 9.69 -1.95
CA GLU A 163 15.44 9.62 -0.74
C GLU A 163 13.98 9.24 -1.05
N LYS A 164 13.40 9.80 -2.12
CA LYS A 164 12.05 9.43 -2.58
C LYS A 164 11.98 7.97 -3.03
N GLU A 165 12.99 7.51 -3.76
CA GLU A 165 13.03 6.14 -4.25
C GLU A 165 13.21 5.14 -3.10
N ALA A 166 14.04 5.45 -2.10
CA ALA A 166 14.17 4.68 -0.88
C ALA A 166 12.82 4.57 -0.14
N SER A 167 12.13 5.69 0.09
CA SER A 167 10.82 5.70 0.76
C SER A 167 9.76 4.90 -0.02
N LYS A 168 9.79 4.97 -1.36
CA LYS A 168 8.90 4.17 -2.22
C LYS A 168 9.20 2.67 -2.08
N ASN A 169 10.47 2.28 -2.12
CA ASN A 169 10.89 0.89 -1.98
C ASN A 169 10.50 0.29 -0.63
N GLU A 170 10.69 1.05 0.46
CA GLU A 170 10.24 0.65 1.81
C GLU A 170 8.72 0.41 1.85
N ARG A 171 7.94 1.29 1.21
CA ARG A 171 6.48 1.15 1.13
C ARG A 171 6.07 -0.10 0.34
N GLU A 172 6.71 -0.36 -0.79
CA GLU A 172 6.47 -1.56 -1.60
C GLU A 172 6.85 -2.85 -0.85
N GLU A 173 7.94 -2.82 -0.08
CA GLU A 173 8.37 -3.95 0.75
C GLU A 173 7.36 -4.23 1.88
N PHE A 174 6.90 -3.19 2.58
CA PHE A 174 5.87 -3.32 3.60
C PHE A 174 4.57 -3.88 3.03
N GLU A 175 4.15 -3.45 1.84
CA GLU A 175 2.94 -3.94 1.18
C GLU A 175 3.06 -5.41 0.76
N LYS A 176 4.23 -5.84 0.28
CA LYS A 176 4.52 -7.26 0.01
C LYS A 176 4.44 -8.10 1.28
N GLU A 177 5.01 -7.63 2.38
CA GLU A 177 5.01 -8.38 3.64
C GLU A 177 3.61 -8.46 4.27
N ARG A 178 2.85 -7.37 4.20
CA ARG A 178 1.42 -7.36 4.55
C ARG A 178 0.63 -8.35 3.71
N SER A 179 0.88 -8.41 2.40
CA SER A 179 0.19 -9.34 1.49
C SER A 179 0.49 -10.81 1.82
N LYS A 180 1.75 -11.14 2.15
CA LYS A 180 2.11 -12.50 2.61
C LYS A 180 1.38 -12.86 3.91
N THR A 181 1.34 -11.93 4.86
CA THR A 181 0.67 -12.13 6.15
C THR A 181 -0.83 -12.38 5.97
N ILE A 182 -1.50 -11.56 5.14
CA ILE A 182 -2.92 -11.73 4.82
C ILE A 182 -3.16 -13.11 4.19
N ARG A 183 -2.34 -13.53 3.24
CA ARG A 183 -2.46 -14.86 2.60
C ARG A 183 -2.39 -15.99 3.62
N LYS A 184 -1.44 -15.92 4.56
CA LYS A 184 -1.29 -16.93 5.62
C LYS A 184 -2.50 -16.99 6.54
N LEU A 185 -3.07 -15.83 6.91
CA LEU A 185 -4.29 -15.76 7.74
C LEU A 185 -5.51 -16.35 7.02
N LEU A 186 -5.66 -16.09 5.72
CA LEU A 186 -6.74 -16.69 4.93
C LEU A 186 -6.62 -18.22 4.86
N GLU A 187 -5.40 -18.72 4.77
CA GLU A 187 -5.12 -20.16 4.73
C GLU A 187 -5.43 -20.84 6.07
N ILE A 188 -5.18 -20.16 7.19
CA ILE A 188 -5.58 -20.63 8.54
C ILE A 188 -7.10 -20.65 8.66
N LYS A 189 -7.77 -19.55 8.30
CA LYS A 189 -9.23 -19.44 8.39
C LYS A 189 -9.94 -20.53 7.59
N LYS A 190 -9.42 -20.86 6.39
CA LYS A 190 -9.97 -21.93 5.57
C LYS A 190 -9.87 -23.30 6.26
N LYS A 191 -8.76 -23.58 6.94
CA LYS A 191 -8.60 -24.83 7.69
C LYS A 191 -9.55 -24.90 8.88
N GLU A 192 -9.74 -23.79 9.59
CA GLU A 192 -10.72 -23.73 10.70
C GLU A 192 -12.16 -23.97 10.21
N GLU A 193 -12.51 -23.44 9.04
CA GLU A 193 -13.81 -23.70 8.39
C GLU A 193 -13.97 -25.18 7.99
N GLU A 194 -12.95 -25.78 7.36
CA GLU A 194 -12.94 -27.22 6.98
C GLU A 194 -13.01 -28.15 8.22
N GLU A 195 -12.29 -27.83 9.31
CA GLU A 195 -12.36 -28.56 10.58
C GLU A 195 -13.74 -28.44 11.23
N GLY A 196 -14.34 -27.25 11.21
CA GLY A 196 -15.69 -27.01 11.71
C GLY A 196 -16.76 -27.83 10.96
N GLU A 197 -16.66 -27.89 9.63
CA GLU A 197 -17.57 -28.72 8.81
C GLU A 197 -17.43 -30.21 9.12
N TYR A 198 -16.20 -30.71 9.28
CA TYR A 198 -15.95 -32.11 9.63
C TYR A 198 -16.53 -32.46 11.00
N GLU A 199 -16.33 -31.62 12.01
CA GLU A 199 -16.87 -31.85 13.36
C GLU A 199 -18.40 -31.83 13.35
N GLN A 200 -19.01 -30.91 12.59
CA GLN A 200 -20.46 -30.85 12.42
C GLN A 200 -21.01 -32.13 11.76
N LEU A 201 -20.32 -32.64 10.72
CA LEU A 201 -20.70 -33.87 10.04
C LEU A 201 -20.68 -35.08 10.99
N LYS A 202 -19.68 -35.14 11.88
CA LYS A 202 -19.55 -36.19 12.88
C LYS A 202 -20.70 -36.15 13.90
N ILE A 203 -21.05 -34.96 14.39
CA ILE A 203 -22.19 -34.76 15.29
C ILE A 203 -23.50 -35.23 14.63
N ASP A 204 -23.69 -34.93 13.34
CA ASP A 204 -24.90 -35.31 12.62
C ASP A 204 -24.99 -36.82 12.35
N GLN A 205 -23.85 -37.48 12.11
CA GLN A 205 -23.78 -38.95 12.03
C GLN A 205 -24.19 -39.59 13.36
N GLU A 206 -23.63 -39.16 14.49
CA GLU A 206 -23.97 -39.68 15.82
C GLU A 206 -25.47 -39.49 16.14
N LYS A 207 -26.04 -38.31 15.83
CA LYS A 207 -27.48 -38.06 15.98
C LYS A 207 -28.33 -38.97 15.11
N ASN A 208 -27.88 -39.27 13.89
CA ASN A 208 -28.60 -40.16 12.99
C ASN A 208 -28.56 -41.61 13.50
N GLU A 209 -27.41 -42.09 13.94
CA GLU A 209 -27.28 -43.41 14.57
C GLU A 209 -28.19 -43.55 15.78
N GLU A 210 -28.23 -42.53 16.63
CA GLU A 210 -29.11 -42.51 17.80
C GLU A 210 -30.59 -42.53 17.40
N ARG A 211 -30.99 -41.76 16.39
CA ARG A 211 -32.36 -41.82 15.82
C ARG A 211 -32.70 -43.22 15.32
N VAL A 212 -31.76 -43.90 14.65
CA VAL A 212 -31.96 -45.28 14.18
C VAL A 212 -32.12 -46.24 15.36
N ARG A 213 -31.28 -46.13 16.40
CA ARG A 213 -31.39 -46.94 17.63
C ARG A 213 -32.74 -46.75 18.31
N ILE A 214 -33.17 -45.50 18.51
CA ILE A 214 -34.47 -45.18 19.12
C ILE A 214 -35.61 -45.79 18.30
N LYS A 215 -35.59 -45.64 16.97
CA LYS A 215 -36.61 -46.21 16.08
C LYS A 215 -36.66 -47.74 16.17
N GLN A 216 -35.50 -48.39 16.25
CA GLN A 216 -35.40 -49.84 16.42
C GLN A 216 -35.99 -50.28 17.76
N MET A 217 -35.69 -49.55 18.84
CA MET A 217 -36.26 -49.81 20.17
C MET A 217 -37.79 -49.74 20.18
N PHE A 218 -38.40 -48.75 19.50
CA PHE A 218 -39.86 -48.67 19.36
C PHE A 218 -40.46 -49.84 18.57
N LEU A 219 -39.78 -50.28 17.50
CA LEU A 219 -40.21 -51.45 16.72
C LEU A 219 -40.19 -52.73 17.58
N ASP A 220 -39.16 -52.89 18.39
CA ASP A 220 -39.02 -54.07 19.25
C ASP A 220 -40.03 -54.06 20.40
N GLN A 221 -40.32 -52.88 20.98
CA GLN A 221 -41.44 -52.72 21.92
C GLN A 221 -42.77 -53.10 21.29
N LYS A 222 -43.05 -52.64 20.06
CA LYS A 222 -44.29 -52.98 19.36
C LYS A 222 -44.43 -54.48 19.11
N LYS A 223 -43.36 -55.14 18.64
CA LYS A 223 -43.34 -56.61 18.47
C LYS A 223 -43.57 -57.35 19.78
N ASN A 224 -42.99 -56.85 20.88
CA ASN A 224 -43.19 -57.45 22.20
C ASN A 224 -44.64 -57.30 22.66
N GLN A 225 -45.25 -56.13 22.46
CA GLN A 225 -46.67 -55.90 22.75
C GLN A 225 -47.57 -56.85 21.93
N GLU A 226 -47.32 -56.98 20.63
CA GLU A 226 -48.07 -57.91 19.77
C GLU A 226 -47.95 -59.38 20.23
N ARG A 227 -46.79 -59.78 20.78
CA ARG A 227 -46.62 -61.11 21.39
C ARG A 227 -47.46 -61.28 22.66
N ILE A 228 -47.46 -60.26 23.53
CA ILE A 228 -48.27 -60.25 24.75
C ILE A 228 -49.77 -60.35 24.39
N ASP A 229 -50.22 -59.56 23.42
CA ASP A 229 -51.61 -59.52 22.99
C ASP A 229 -52.06 -60.86 22.39
N LYS A 230 -51.20 -61.51 21.57
CA LYS A 230 -51.45 -62.86 21.05
C LYS A 230 -51.58 -63.89 22.17
N ASN A 231 -50.64 -63.90 23.12
CA ASN A 231 -50.70 -64.81 24.26
C ASN A 231 -51.96 -64.60 25.11
N ASN A 232 -52.33 -63.34 25.35
CA ASN A 232 -53.56 -63.00 26.07
C ASN A 232 -54.80 -63.48 25.32
N THR A 233 -54.86 -63.29 24.00
CA THR A 233 -55.96 -63.76 23.16
C THR A 233 -56.12 -65.27 23.20
N GLU A 234 -55.00 -66.01 23.11
CA GLU A 234 -55.02 -67.46 23.20
C GLU A 234 -55.49 -67.94 24.59
N ARG A 235 -55.03 -67.26 25.64
CA ARG A 235 -55.47 -67.53 27.02
C ARG A 235 -56.96 -67.27 27.22
N ILE A 236 -57.52 -66.22 26.60
CA ILE A 236 -58.97 -65.95 26.59
C ILE A 236 -59.71 -67.09 25.88
N ARG A 237 -59.27 -67.51 24.69
CA ARG A 237 -59.89 -68.65 23.97
C ARG A 237 -59.87 -69.95 24.77
N GLN A 238 -58.80 -70.23 25.49
CA GLN A 238 -58.72 -71.40 26.38
C GLN A 238 -59.75 -71.32 27.50
N LEU A 239 -59.95 -70.14 28.09
CA LEU A 239 -60.98 -69.92 29.11
C LEU A 239 -62.41 -70.03 28.55
N GLU A 240 -62.65 -69.57 27.31
CA GLU A 240 -63.97 -69.65 26.66
C GLU A 240 -64.38 -71.08 26.29
N ASN A 241 -63.42 -71.91 25.87
CA ASN A 241 -63.64 -73.31 25.49
C ASN A 241 -63.54 -74.29 26.68
N ALA A 242 -63.21 -73.81 27.88
CA ALA A 242 -63.22 -74.63 29.07
C ALA A 242 -64.65 -75.09 29.38
N PRO A 243 -64.87 -76.36 29.76
CA PRO A 243 -66.20 -76.85 30.12
C PRO A 243 -66.75 -76.01 31.28
N ARG A 244 -67.86 -75.31 31.02
CA ARG A 244 -68.58 -74.54 32.04
C ARG A 244 -69.41 -75.49 32.90
N ASP A 245 -68.72 -76.24 33.74
CA ASP A 245 -69.36 -76.91 34.87
C ASP A 245 -69.56 -75.87 35.98
N PRO A 246 -70.80 -75.54 36.37
CA PRO A 246 -71.10 -74.56 37.42
C PRO A 246 -70.38 -74.86 38.74
N ASN A 247 -70.08 -76.12 39.02
CA ASN A 247 -69.42 -76.56 40.26
C ASN A 247 -67.90 -76.31 40.24
N ILE A 248 -67.27 -76.27 39.07
CA ILE A 248 -65.82 -76.01 38.92
C ILE A 248 -65.52 -74.50 38.99
N PHE A 249 -66.43 -73.66 38.48
CA PHE A 249 -66.22 -72.21 38.48
C PHE A 249 -66.29 -71.61 39.90
N LEU A 250 -67.22 -72.11 40.74
CA LEU A 250 -67.35 -71.66 42.13
C LEU A 250 -66.12 -72.04 42.96
N THR A 251 -65.60 -73.25 42.75
CA THR A 251 -64.42 -73.76 43.48
C THR A 251 -63.14 -73.04 43.08
N GLN A 252 -62.97 -72.69 41.80
CA GLN A 252 -61.77 -71.97 41.34
C GLN A 252 -61.79 -70.46 41.67
N PHE A 253 -62.97 -69.84 41.68
CA PHE A 253 -63.15 -68.46 42.16
C PHE A 253 -62.90 -68.33 43.66
N LEU A 254 -63.42 -69.28 44.46
CA LEU A 254 -63.11 -69.34 45.88
C LEU A 254 -61.62 -69.60 46.11
N SER A 255 -60.94 -70.38 45.24
CA SER A 255 -59.50 -70.69 45.33
C SER A 255 -58.55 -69.52 44.99
N ASN A 256 -58.94 -68.60 44.11
CA ASN A 256 -58.07 -67.52 43.63
C ASN A 256 -58.38 -66.13 44.25
N SER A 257 -59.53 -65.96 44.89
CA SER A 257 -59.95 -64.66 45.42
C SER A 257 -59.15 -64.19 46.65
N GLY A 258 -58.43 -65.07 47.36
CA GLY A 258 -57.61 -64.71 48.53
C GLY A 258 -58.38 -64.06 49.70
N ILE A 259 -59.72 -64.02 49.62
CA ILE A 259 -60.60 -63.23 50.50
C ILE A 259 -61.14 -64.07 51.69
N LEU A 260 -60.92 -65.39 51.70
CA LEU A 260 -61.42 -66.29 52.75
C LEU A 260 -60.32 -67.22 53.28
N ASP A 261 -60.28 -67.34 54.62
CA ASP A 261 -59.34 -68.21 55.34
C ASP A 261 -59.62 -69.70 55.05
N GLN A 262 -58.59 -70.54 55.17
CA GLN A 262 -58.58 -71.91 54.61
C GLN A 262 -59.71 -72.80 55.15
N ASP A 263 -60.03 -72.68 56.45
CA ASP A 263 -61.13 -73.42 57.09
C ASP A 263 -62.51 -73.00 56.58
N ARG A 264 -62.72 -71.70 56.32
CA ARG A 264 -64.01 -71.21 55.75
C ARG A 264 -64.17 -71.62 54.30
N ARG A 265 -63.07 -71.76 53.57
CA ARG A 265 -63.06 -72.23 52.19
C ARG A 265 -63.51 -73.69 52.10
N GLU A 266 -63.03 -74.56 52.98
CA GLU A 266 -63.48 -75.97 53.05
C GLU A 266 -64.95 -76.10 53.48
N GLN A 267 -65.41 -75.29 54.45
CA GLN A 267 -66.80 -75.32 54.89
C GLN A 267 -67.78 -74.93 53.78
N LEU A 268 -67.44 -73.91 52.98
CA LEU A 268 -68.25 -73.48 51.83
C LEU A 268 -68.23 -74.52 50.69
N LEU A 269 -67.08 -75.14 50.43
CA LEU A 269 -66.96 -76.23 49.44
C LEU A 269 -67.85 -77.42 49.80
N ASN A 270 -67.81 -77.85 51.07
CA ASN A 270 -68.66 -78.94 51.56
C ASN A 270 -70.16 -78.58 51.51
N PHE A 271 -70.52 -77.33 51.85
CA PHE A 271 -71.91 -76.87 51.75
C PHE A 271 -72.43 -76.87 50.31
N VAL A 272 -71.64 -76.40 49.35
CA VAL A 272 -72.02 -76.38 47.93
C VAL A 272 -72.17 -77.80 47.36
N LEU A 273 -71.25 -78.71 47.69
CA LEU A 273 -71.35 -80.12 47.30
C LEU A 273 -72.59 -80.81 47.90
N GLN A 274 -72.96 -80.43 49.12
CA GLN A 274 -74.14 -80.97 49.79
C GLN A 274 -75.45 -80.46 49.16
N VAL A 275 -75.49 -79.20 48.72
CA VAL A 275 -76.64 -78.62 48.00
C VAL A 275 -76.75 -79.17 46.57
N ALA A 276 -75.63 -79.38 45.87
CA ALA A 276 -75.63 -79.95 44.52
C ALA A 276 -76.21 -81.38 44.49
N ASN A 277 -75.85 -82.22 45.46
CA ASN A 277 -76.38 -83.58 45.59
C ASN A 277 -77.87 -83.66 45.99
N GLN A 278 -78.48 -82.54 46.42
CA GLN A 278 -79.92 -82.48 46.70
C GLN A 278 -80.77 -82.11 45.47
N GLN A 279 -80.16 -81.68 44.36
CA GLN A 279 -80.89 -81.31 43.13
C GLN A 279 -80.96 -82.44 42.07
N GLU A 280 -80.32 -83.58 42.31
CA GLU A 280 -80.33 -84.75 41.41
C GLU A 280 -81.28 -85.89 41.85
N ASN A 281 -82.21 -85.63 42.79
CA ASN A 281 -83.31 -86.54 43.16
C ASN A 281 -84.67 -85.84 43.06
#